data_AF-A0A1S3HHK6-F1
#
_entry.id   AF-A0A1S3HHK6-F1
#
_cell.length_a   1.000
_cell.length_b   1.000
_cell.length_c   1.000
_cell.angle_alpha   90.00
_cell.angle_beta   90.00
_cell.angle_gamma   90.00
#
_symmetry.space_group_name_H-M   'P 1'
#
loop_
_entity.id
_entity.type
_entity.pdbx_description
1 polymer ?
#
loop_
_entity_poly.entity_id
_entity_poly.type
_entity_poly.pdbx_seq_one_letter_code
_entity_poly.pdbx_strand_id
1 'polypeptide(L)'
;MKKTTDKEDASLEAKHFDGKSSEADGSAGVLSSVQLLAKIKARNPVTSASLTNDSNLVNSQEVHDDDLALLEDVRTFIAFQCAVDGQGTTEEILQRFKNRLPPENSAKFKAMLRQICDFTRSNGIGVWSLKPEMR
;
A
#
# COMPACT_ATOMS: atom_id res chain seq x y z
N MET A 1 66.23 15.50 36.00
CA MET A 1 65.82 16.92 35.83
C MET A 1 64.31 16.97 35.61
N LYS A 2 63.61 17.81 36.38
CA LYS A 2 62.16 18.03 36.27
C LYS A 2 61.90 18.99 35.10
N LYS A 3 61.05 18.58 34.17
CA LYS A 3 60.73 19.29 32.92
C LYS A 3 59.89 20.53 33.24
N THR A 4 60.30 21.65 32.69
CA THR A 4 59.67 22.97 32.75
C THR A 4 58.37 22.99 31.95
N THR A 5 57.37 23.71 32.47
CA THR A 5 56.16 24.10 31.73
C THR A 5 56.17 25.62 31.66
N ASP A 6 56.41 26.13 30.47
CA ASP A 6 56.28 27.54 30.14
C ASP A 6 54.93 27.82 29.48
N LYS A 7 54.47 29.02 29.81
CA LYS A 7 53.25 29.77 29.51
C LYS A 7 53.27 30.29 28.07
N GLU A 8 52.10 30.43 27.42
CA GLU A 8 51.61 31.72 26.89
C GLU A 8 50.33 31.60 26.03
N ASP A 9 49.62 32.72 26.08
CA ASP A 9 48.27 33.04 25.67
C ASP A 9 48.19 33.34 24.16
N ALA A 10 47.15 32.86 23.48
CA ALA A 10 46.70 33.42 22.21
C ALA A 10 45.23 33.05 21.96
N SER A 11 44.37 33.99 22.35
CA SER A 11 42.99 34.14 21.92
C SER A 11 42.83 34.20 20.38
N LEU A 12 41.59 33.98 19.91
CA LEU A 12 41.04 34.20 18.56
C LEU A 12 41.30 33.01 17.59
N GLU A 13 40.33 32.37 16.93
CA GLU A 13 39.12 32.89 16.28
C GLU A 13 37.93 31.93 16.41
N ALA A 14 36.83 32.44 16.98
CA ALA A 14 35.51 31.88 16.76
C ALA A 14 35.17 32.08 15.28
N LYS A 15 35.07 30.97 14.54
CA LYS A 15 34.58 30.96 13.16
C LYS A 15 33.08 31.24 13.17
N HIS A 16 32.72 32.51 13.34
CA HIS A 16 31.39 33.01 13.02
C HIS A 16 31.19 32.82 11.52
N PHE A 17 30.29 31.90 11.20
CA PHE A 17 29.75 31.70 9.87
C PHE A 17 28.90 32.94 9.51
N ASP A 18 29.56 33.95 8.94
CA ASP A 18 28.90 35.12 8.38
C ASP A 18 28.21 34.69 7.09
N GLY A 19 26.89 34.52 7.14
CA GLY A 19 26.06 34.04 6.05
C GLY A 19 25.98 35.02 4.87
N LYS A 20 27.11 35.30 4.22
CA LYS A 20 27.16 36.04 2.96
C LYS A 20 26.86 35.07 1.82
N SER A 21 25.57 34.86 1.56
CA SER A 21 25.09 34.30 0.30
C SER A 21 25.47 35.26 -0.82
N SER A 22 26.56 34.93 -1.52
CA SER A 22 26.94 35.56 -2.78
C SER A 22 25.87 35.20 -3.81
N GLU A 23 25.17 36.20 -4.33
CA GLU A 23 24.27 36.08 -5.46
C GLU A 23 25.11 35.75 -6.71
N ALA A 24 25.37 34.47 -6.90
CA ALA A 24 25.82 33.93 -8.16
C ALA A 24 24.58 33.72 -9.02
N ASP A 25 24.45 34.58 -10.03
CA ASP A 25 23.61 34.41 -11.22
C ASP A 25 23.93 33.04 -11.85
N GLY A 26 23.15 32.05 -11.44
CA GLY A 26 23.20 30.68 -11.88
C GLY A 26 21.77 30.20 -11.95
N SER A 27 21.14 30.43 -13.10
CA SER A 27 19.78 30.01 -13.46
C SER A 27 19.65 28.47 -13.47
N ALA A 28 19.61 27.90 -12.28
CA ALA A 28 19.05 26.59 -11.94
C ALA A 28 18.83 26.62 -10.42
N GLY A 29 17.97 27.54 -9.99
CA GLY A 29 17.74 27.85 -8.58
C GLY A 29 17.51 26.59 -7.75
N VAL A 30 18.33 26.42 -6.71
CA VAL A 30 18.10 25.49 -5.62
C VAL A 30 16.65 25.70 -5.19
N LEU A 31 15.79 24.72 -5.48
CA LEU A 31 14.36 24.84 -5.22
C LEU A 31 14.19 25.23 -3.75
N SER A 32 13.58 26.39 -3.49
CA SER A 32 13.19 26.79 -2.14
C SER A 32 12.47 25.62 -1.47
N SER A 33 12.67 25.39 -0.18
CA SER A 33 12.05 24.28 0.54
C SER A 33 10.52 24.23 0.31
N VAL A 34 9.88 25.38 0.10
CA VAL A 34 8.46 25.48 -0.30
C VAL A 34 8.19 24.91 -1.69
N GLN A 35 9.01 25.24 -2.70
CA GLN A 35 8.86 24.70 -4.05
C GLN A 35 9.17 23.20 -4.10
N LEU A 36 10.16 22.72 -3.33
CA LEU A 36 10.44 21.30 -3.22
C LEU A 36 9.25 20.56 -2.59
N LEU A 37 8.71 21.06 -1.47
CA LEU A 37 7.53 20.48 -0.82
C LEU A 37 6.30 20.51 -1.73
N ALA A 38 6.07 21.59 -2.47
CA ALA A 38 4.99 21.68 -3.45
C ALA A 38 5.17 20.66 -4.59
N LYS A 39 6.40 20.49 -5.08
CA LYS A 39 6.71 19.52 -6.14
C LYS A 39 6.59 18.07 -5.65
N ILE A 40 6.94 17.80 -4.38
CA ILE A 40 6.72 16.49 -3.74
C ILE A 40 5.22 16.20 -3.61
N LYS A 41 4.41 17.18 -3.18
CA LYS A 41 2.94 17.05 -3.08
C LYS A 41 2.26 16.90 -4.45
N ALA A 42 2.80 17.53 -5.49
CA ALA A 42 2.25 17.41 -6.84
C ALA A 42 2.62 16.06 -7.50
N ARG A 43 3.79 15.50 -7.18
CA ARG A 43 4.22 14.20 -7.72
C ARG A 43 3.67 13.01 -6.94
N ASN A 44 3.42 13.18 -5.65
CA ASN A 44 2.69 12.23 -4.85
C ASN A 44 1.43 12.95 -4.38
N PRO A 45 0.29 12.82 -5.08
CA PRO A 45 -0.99 13.06 -4.43
C PRO A 45 -1.04 12.04 -3.31
N VAL A 46 -0.49 12.40 -2.15
CA VAL A 46 -0.82 11.80 -0.89
C VAL A 46 -2.32 11.92 -0.90
N THR A 47 -2.97 10.80 -1.20
CA THR A 47 -4.35 10.58 -0.90
C THR A 47 -4.44 11.00 0.55
N SER A 48 -4.96 12.21 0.75
CA SER A 48 -5.73 12.53 1.92
C SER A 48 -6.80 11.46 1.92
N ALA A 49 -6.47 10.31 2.50
CA ALA A 49 -7.39 9.41 3.15
C ALA A 49 -7.99 10.24 4.28
N SER A 50 -8.83 11.18 3.86
CA SER A 50 -9.96 11.65 4.60
C SER A 50 -10.60 10.41 5.18
N LEU A 51 -10.75 10.45 6.49
CA LEU A 51 -11.40 9.47 7.32
C LEU A 51 -12.88 9.39 6.94
N THR A 52 -13.17 8.87 5.75
CA THR A 52 -14.51 8.59 5.25
C THR A 52 -14.44 7.21 4.64
N ASN A 53 -14.70 6.25 5.52
CA ASN A 53 -15.40 4.99 5.26
C ASN A 53 -16.06 4.90 3.86
N ASP A 54 -15.30 4.53 2.84
CA ASP A 54 -15.83 4.05 1.57
C ASP A 54 -14.92 2.95 1.03
N SER A 55 -15.50 1.76 0.97
CA SER A 55 -14.86 0.52 0.55
C SER A 55 -14.86 0.44 -0.96
N ASN A 56 -14.04 1.22 -1.67
CA ASN A 56 -13.87 0.99 -3.11
C ASN A 56 -12.60 1.61 -3.71
N LEU A 57 -11.44 1.21 -3.21
CA LEU A 57 -10.22 1.32 -4.03
C LEU A 57 -10.17 0.10 -4.94
N VAL A 58 -10.89 0.19 -6.06
CA VAL A 58 -10.62 -0.62 -7.25
C VAL A 58 -9.18 -0.31 -7.66
N ASN A 59 -8.27 -1.14 -7.17
CA ASN A 59 -6.89 -1.15 -7.61
C ASN A 59 -6.93 -1.59 -9.08
N SER A 60 -6.83 -0.63 -10.01
CA SER A 60 -6.66 -0.86 -11.45
C SER A 60 -5.29 -1.46 -11.77
N GLN A 61 -4.97 -2.57 -11.10
CA GLN A 61 -3.78 -3.34 -11.32
C GLN A 61 -4.14 -4.41 -12.33
N GLU A 62 -3.78 -4.11 -13.58
CA GLU A 62 -3.49 -5.04 -14.68
C GLU A 62 -3.97 -6.46 -14.37
N VAL A 63 -5.26 -6.70 -14.57
CA VAL A 63 -5.88 -7.99 -14.30
C VAL A 63 -5.20 -8.98 -15.25
N HIS A 64 -4.33 -9.83 -14.72
CA HIS A 64 -3.74 -10.90 -15.51
C HIS A 64 -4.88 -11.80 -15.98
N ASP A 65 -4.89 -12.19 -17.26
CA ASP A 65 -5.90 -13.08 -17.82
C ASP A 65 -6.07 -14.37 -17.00
N ASP A 66 -4.99 -14.87 -16.41
CA ASP A 66 -5.02 -16.03 -15.49
C ASP A 66 -5.84 -15.77 -14.22
N ASP A 67 -5.77 -14.55 -13.67
CA ASP A 67 -6.56 -14.16 -12.49
C ASP A 67 -8.04 -14.03 -12.86
N LEU A 68 -8.36 -13.61 -14.08
CA LEU A 68 -9.73 -13.47 -14.57
C LEU A 68 -10.38 -14.84 -14.81
N ALA A 69 -9.66 -15.78 -15.44
CA ALA A 69 -10.11 -17.15 -15.63
C ALA A 69 -10.37 -17.86 -14.28
N LEU A 70 -9.47 -17.66 -13.32
CA LEU A 70 -9.67 -18.15 -11.96
C LEU A 70 -10.91 -17.53 -11.30
N LEU A 71 -11.13 -16.23 -11.48
CA LEU A 71 -12.31 -15.54 -10.93
C LEU A 71 -13.61 -16.14 -11.46
N GLU A 72 -13.63 -16.45 -12.76
CA GLU A 72 -14.76 -17.09 -13.43
C GLU A 72 -15.02 -18.51 -12.90
N ASP A 73 -13.95 -19.30 -12.70
CA ASP A 73 -14.03 -20.62 -12.07
C ASP A 73 -14.60 -20.52 -10.65
N VAL A 74 -14.14 -19.56 -9.84
CA VAL A 74 -14.62 -19.33 -8.47
C VAL A 74 -16.10 -18.93 -8.48
N ARG A 75 -16.49 -18.02 -9.38
CA ARG A 75 -17.90 -17.61 -9.54
C ARG A 75 -18.77 -18.81 -9.88
N THR A 76 -18.37 -19.59 -10.88
CA THR A 76 -19.10 -20.79 -11.31
C THR A 76 -19.20 -21.82 -10.19
N PHE A 77 -18.13 -21.98 -9.42
CA PHE A 77 -18.09 -22.86 -8.26
C PHE A 77 -19.09 -22.43 -7.18
N ILE A 78 -19.10 -21.16 -6.79
CA ILE A 78 -20.02 -20.63 -5.77
C ILE A 78 -21.48 -20.63 -6.27
N ALA A 79 -21.70 -20.40 -7.56
CA ALA A 79 -23.03 -20.36 -8.13
C ALA A 79 -23.72 -21.73 -8.18
N PHE A 80 -23.00 -22.82 -8.53
CA PHE A 80 -23.62 -24.12 -8.84
C PHE A 80 -23.01 -25.33 -8.13
N GLN A 81 -21.88 -25.18 -7.46
CA GLN A 81 -21.03 -26.30 -7.01
C GLN A 81 -20.75 -26.29 -5.50
N CYS A 82 -21.18 -25.25 -4.79
CA CYS A 82 -21.21 -25.23 -3.33
C CYS A 82 -22.41 -25.99 -2.77
N ALA A 83 -22.39 -26.29 -1.47
CA ALA A 83 -23.50 -26.93 -0.78
C ALA A 83 -24.84 -26.16 -0.88
N VAL A 84 -24.79 -24.85 -1.08
CA VAL A 84 -25.96 -23.98 -1.28
C VAL A 84 -25.71 -23.10 -2.51
N ASP A 85 -26.65 -23.10 -3.45
CA ASP A 85 -26.51 -22.31 -4.68
C ASP A 85 -26.36 -20.81 -4.38
N GLY A 86 -25.22 -20.25 -4.76
CA GLY A 86 -24.85 -18.86 -4.51
C GLY A 86 -24.28 -18.60 -3.11
N GLN A 87 -23.96 -19.61 -2.30
CA GLN A 87 -23.28 -19.44 -1.01
C GLN A 87 -22.31 -20.59 -0.71
N GLY A 88 -21.09 -20.27 -0.28
CA GLY A 88 -20.08 -21.26 0.07
C GLY A 88 -19.34 -20.93 1.36
N THR A 89 -18.92 -21.95 2.11
CA THR A 89 -18.03 -21.72 3.25
C THR A 89 -16.61 -21.41 2.79
N THR A 90 -15.86 -20.66 3.60
CA THR A 90 -14.45 -20.37 3.31
C THR A 90 -13.63 -21.66 3.14
N GLU A 91 -13.96 -22.71 3.89
CA GLU A 91 -13.24 -23.98 3.88
C GLU A 91 -13.44 -24.76 2.58
N GLU A 92 -14.69 -24.85 2.07
CA GLU A 92 -15.00 -25.48 0.78
C GLU A 92 -14.28 -24.81 -0.38
N ILE A 93 -14.30 -23.47 -0.40
CA ILE A 93 -13.66 -22.68 -1.45
C ILE A 93 -12.14 -22.88 -1.41
N LEU A 94 -11.52 -22.78 -0.23
CA LEU A 94 -10.09 -23.03 -0.09
C LEU A 94 -9.73 -24.46 -0.48
N GLN A 95 -10.53 -25.46 -0.12
CA GLN A 95 -10.27 -26.85 -0.47
C GLN A 95 -10.29 -27.10 -1.99
N ARG A 96 -11.17 -26.42 -2.72
CA ARG A 96 -11.22 -26.51 -4.19
C ARG A 96 -10.05 -25.81 -4.86
N PHE A 97 -9.69 -24.61 -4.39
CA PHE A 97 -8.71 -23.74 -5.04
C PHE A 97 -7.28 -23.85 -4.46
N LYS A 98 -7.03 -24.65 -3.41
CA LYS A 98 -5.69 -24.84 -2.81
C LYS A 98 -4.60 -25.29 -3.80
N ASN A 99 -4.96 -26.08 -4.81
CA ASN A 99 -4.01 -26.58 -5.82
C ASN A 99 -3.70 -25.52 -6.89
N ARG A 100 -4.61 -24.56 -7.07
CA ARG A 100 -4.49 -23.45 -8.02
C ARG A 100 -3.82 -22.24 -7.38
N LEU A 101 -4.05 -22.02 -6.08
CA LEU A 101 -3.47 -20.92 -5.31
C LEU A 101 -2.65 -21.40 -4.12
N PRO A 102 -1.32 -21.21 -4.15
CA PRO A 102 -0.47 -21.36 -2.98
C PRO A 102 -0.88 -20.38 -1.86
N PRO A 103 -0.57 -20.70 -0.59
CA PRO A 103 -0.93 -19.86 0.55
C PRO A 103 -0.33 -18.44 0.50
N GLU A 104 0.78 -18.25 -0.22
CA GLU A 104 1.39 -16.94 -0.51
C GLU A 104 0.39 -15.97 -1.16
N ASN A 105 -0.50 -16.47 -2.02
CA ASN A 105 -1.46 -15.67 -2.77
C ASN A 105 -2.85 -15.57 -2.09
N SER A 106 -2.99 -16.05 -0.85
CA SER A 106 -4.27 -16.05 -0.13
C SER A 106 -4.86 -14.65 0.04
N ALA A 107 -4.01 -13.63 0.19
CA ALA A 107 -4.45 -12.24 0.29
C ALA A 107 -5.09 -11.76 -1.03
N LYS A 108 -4.49 -12.09 -2.17
CA LYS A 108 -5.02 -11.80 -3.50
C LYS A 108 -6.36 -12.53 -3.71
N PHE A 109 -6.42 -13.82 -3.34
CA PHE A 109 -7.65 -14.61 -3.42
C PHE A 109 -8.82 -13.99 -2.65
N LYS A 110 -8.53 -13.55 -1.42
CA LYS A 110 -9.52 -12.90 -0.58
C LYS A 110 -10.00 -11.58 -1.17
N ALA A 111 -9.12 -10.82 -1.81
CA ALA A 111 -9.50 -9.61 -2.53
C ALA A 111 -10.40 -9.92 -3.73
N MET A 112 -10.04 -10.94 -4.51
CA MET A 112 -10.85 -11.46 -5.62
C MET A 112 -12.25 -11.91 -5.17
N LEU A 113 -12.34 -12.72 -4.12
CA LEU A 113 -13.63 -13.12 -3.55
C LEU A 113 -14.46 -11.93 -3.08
N ARG A 114 -13.85 -10.92 -2.44
CA ARG A 114 -14.56 -9.70 -2.01
C ARG A 114 -15.11 -8.87 -3.17
N GLN A 115 -14.57 -9.03 -4.36
CA GLN A 115 -15.08 -8.37 -5.56
C GLN A 115 -16.46 -8.93 -5.94
N ILE A 116 -16.57 -10.27 -6.00
CA ILE A 116 -17.75 -11.00 -6.51
C ILE A 116 -18.67 -11.58 -5.43
N CYS A 117 -18.26 -11.56 -4.17
CA CYS A 117 -19.00 -12.14 -3.06
C CYS A 117 -18.98 -11.24 -1.83
N ASP A 118 -20.04 -11.33 -1.05
CA ASP A 118 -20.15 -10.74 0.27
C ASP A 118 -19.74 -11.74 1.34
N PHE A 119 -18.88 -11.30 2.24
CA PHE A 119 -18.41 -12.13 3.34
C PHE A 119 -19.26 -11.89 4.59
N THR A 120 -19.97 -12.92 5.03
CA THR A 120 -20.74 -12.93 6.27
C THR A 120 -20.12 -13.91 7.25
N ARG A 121 -19.91 -13.49 8.50
CA ARG A 121 -19.47 -14.39 9.56
C ARG A 121 -20.64 -14.73 10.47
N SER A 122 -21.08 -15.98 10.46
CA SER A 122 -22.15 -16.48 11.32
C SER A 122 -21.60 -17.56 12.25
N ASN A 123 -21.77 -17.40 13.56
CA ASN A 123 -21.30 -18.35 14.58
C ASN A 123 -19.81 -18.73 14.47
N GLY A 124 -18.97 -17.78 14.06
CA GLY A 124 -17.53 -18.01 13.85
C GLY A 124 -17.17 -18.59 12.48
N ILE A 125 -18.14 -19.12 11.73
CA ILE A 125 -17.99 -19.67 10.37
C ILE A 125 -18.10 -18.53 9.35
N GLY A 126 -17.12 -18.44 8.45
CA GLY A 126 -17.11 -17.46 7.36
C GLY A 126 -17.80 -18.01 6.12
N VAL A 127 -18.94 -17.42 5.76
CA VAL A 127 -19.74 -17.73 4.58
C VAL A 127 -19.54 -16.63 3.52
N TRP A 128 -19.33 -17.05 2.28
CA TRP A 128 -19.24 -16.19 1.11
C TRP A 128 -20.51 -16.34 0.30
N SER A 129 -21.27 -15.26 0.17
CA SER A 129 -22.51 -15.24 -0.60
C SER A 129 -22.25 -14.50 -1.91
N LEU A 130 -22.63 -15.08 -3.03
CA LEU A 130 -22.48 -14.44 -4.33
C LEU A 130 -23.36 -13.19 -4.39
N LYS A 131 -22.75 -12.12 -4.88
CA LYS A 131 -23.41 -10.83 -5.08
C LYS A 131 -24.57 -10.94 -6.08
N PRO A 132 -25.78 -10.42 -5.80
CA PRO A 132 -26.92 -10.52 -6.71
C PRO A 132 -26.67 -9.83 -8.05
N GLU A 133 -25.75 -8.87 -8.14
CA GLU A 133 -25.31 -8.28 -9.41
C GLU A 133 -24.54 -9.25 -10.32
N MET A 134 -24.10 -10.39 -9.78
CA MET A 134 -23.29 -11.39 -10.47
C MET A 134 -23.98 -12.76 -10.56
N ARG A 135 -25.24 -12.86 -10.10
CA ARG A 135 -26.04 -14.10 -10.07
C ARG A 135 -26.66 -14.44 -11.42
#